data_AF-S7NBM0-F1
#
_entry.id   AF-S7NBM0-F1
#
_cell.length_a   1.000
_cell.length_b   1.000
_cell.length_c   1.000
_cell.angle_alpha   90.00
_cell.angle_beta   90.00
_cell.angle_gamma   90.00
#
_symmetry.space_group_name_H-M   'P 1'
#
loop_
_entity.id
_entity.type
_entity.pdbx_description
1 polymer ?
#
loop_
_entity_poly.entity_id
_entity_poly.type
_entity_poly.pdbx_seq_one_letter_code
_entity_poly.pdbx_strand_id
1 'polypeptide(L)'
;YIEMTYNSIEDSTTSFCHILEDQVEVKRENGKGFLKYLRICESKICLPIFKRRKIDNWYTGIQALESALELENQLTKLLLDLRTTATANNEYDVLCFMGKHLDEQEDNTNHL
;
A
#
# COMPACT_ATOMS: atom_id res chain seq x y z
N TYR A 1 -3.40 -5.45 -6.09
CA TYR A 1 -2.15 -6.20 -6.32
C TYR A 1 -2.41 -7.68 -6.53
N ILE A 2 -2.69 -8.51 -5.50
CA ILE A 2 -2.89 -9.97 -5.69
C ILE A 2 -3.93 -10.30 -6.77
N GLU A 3 -5.10 -9.67 -6.76
CA GLU A 3 -6.11 -9.94 -7.81
C GLU A 3 -5.70 -9.40 -9.19
N MET A 4 -4.90 -8.34 -9.23
CA MET A 4 -4.41 -7.79 -10.49
C MET A 4 -3.37 -8.74 -11.11
N THR A 5 -2.44 -9.29 -10.32
CA THR A 5 -1.44 -10.27 -10.80
C THR A 5 -2.10 -11.52 -11.37
N TYR A 6 -3.12 -12.08 -10.70
CA TYR A 6 -3.80 -13.29 -11.19
C TYR A 6 -4.54 -13.10 -12.51
N ASN A 7 -5.14 -11.92 -12.73
CA ASN A 7 -5.91 -11.64 -13.95
C ASN A 7 -5.04 -11.11 -15.10
N SER A 8 -3.85 -10.56 -14.82
CA SER A 8 -2.91 -10.12 -15.86
C SER A 8 -2.08 -11.26 -16.47
N ILE A 9 -2.14 -12.49 -15.94
CA ILE A 9 -1.42 -13.66 -16.47
C ILE A 9 -2.00 -14.14 -17.82
N GLU A 10 -3.26 -13.83 -18.12
CA GLU A 10 -3.88 -14.20 -19.42
C GLU A 10 -3.40 -13.32 -20.59
N ASP A 11 -2.92 -12.09 -20.31
CA ASP A 11 -2.33 -11.19 -21.30
C ASP A 11 -0.81 -11.15 -21.12
N SER A 12 -0.06 -11.53 -22.15
CA SER A 12 1.39 -11.76 -22.13
C SER A 12 2.26 -10.51 -21.94
N THR A 13 2.18 -9.84 -20.79
CA THR A 13 3.12 -8.80 -20.33
C THR A 13 3.80 -9.23 -19.03
N THR A 14 4.68 -10.22 -19.16
CA THR A 14 5.46 -10.82 -18.05
C THR A 14 6.14 -9.79 -17.15
N SER A 15 6.68 -8.71 -17.74
CA SER A 15 7.35 -7.64 -16.98
C SER A 15 6.41 -6.87 -16.05
N PHE A 16 5.14 -6.71 -16.43
CA PHE A 16 4.15 -6.00 -15.61
C PHE A 16 3.69 -6.84 -14.42
N CYS A 17 3.55 -8.16 -14.61
CA CYS A 17 3.20 -9.08 -13.53
C CYS A 17 4.24 -9.05 -12.41
N HIS A 18 5.54 -9.03 -12.75
CA HIS A 18 6.61 -8.95 -11.76
C HIS A 18 6.57 -7.66 -10.92
N ILE A 19 6.31 -6.50 -11.54
CA ILE A 19 6.19 -5.23 -10.81
C ILE A 19 5.02 -5.30 -9.82
N LEU A 20 3.87 -5.84 -10.25
CA LEU A 20 2.71 -5.96 -9.37
C LEU A 20 2.94 -6.99 -8.24
N GLU A 21 3.67 -8.07 -8.49
CA GLU A 21 4.07 -9.06 -7.48
C GLU A 21 5.01 -8.44 -6.44
N ASP A 22 6.00 -7.67 -6.88
CA ASP A 22 6.90 -6.95 -5.97
C ASP A 22 6.11 -5.96 -5.10
N GLN A 23 5.13 -5.25 -5.69
CA GLN A 23 4.23 -4.39 -4.93
C GLN A 23 3.37 -5.17 -3.91
N VAL A 24 2.99 -6.43 -4.18
CA VAL A 24 2.30 -7.27 -3.16
C VAL A 24 3.19 -7.43 -1.92
N GLU A 25 4.46 -7.81 -2.10
CA GLU A 25 5.33 -8.08 -0.97
C GLU A 25 5.72 -6.80 -0.23
N VAL A 26 6.00 -5.71 -0.95
CA VAL A 26 6.28 -4.39 -0.34
C VAL A 26 5.10 -3.94 0.52
N LYS A 27 3.86 -3.97 0.00
CA LYS A 27 2.68 -3.56 0.79
C LYS A 27 2.42 -4.49 1.97
N ARG A 28 2.73 -5.78 1.83
CA ARG A 28 2.64 -6.75 2.93
C ARG A 28 3.64 -6.45 4.05
N GLU A 29 4.89 -6.17 3.71
CA GLU A 29 5.91 -5.79 4.69
C GLU A 29 5.59 -4.45 5.36
N ASN A 30 5.07 -3.48 4.63
CA ASN A 30 4.59 -2.23 5.20
C ASN A 30 3.47 -2.47 6.22
N GLY A 31 2.45 -3.27 5.86
CA GLY A 31 1.38 -3.64 6.79
C GLY A 31 1.90 -4.32 8.06
N LYS A 32 2.89 -5.21 7.96
CA LYS A 32 3.54 -5.82 9.12
C LYS A 32 4.32 -4.81 9.96
N GLY A 33 4.99 -3.84 9.32
CA GLY A 33 5.69 -2.75 10.00
C GLY A 33 4.75 -1.98 10.92
N PHE A 34 3.60 -1.55 10.41
CA PHE A 34 2.57 -0.86 11.21
C PHE A 34 2.04 -1.73 12.35
N LEU A 35 1.76 -3.02 12.11
CA LEU A 35 1.31 -3.93 13.17
C LEU A 35 2.36 -4.12 14.26
N LYS A 36 3.64 -4.22 13.88
CA LYS A 36 4.76 -4.33 14.83
C LYS A 36 4.90 -3.05 15.65
N TYR A 37 4.77 -1.89 15.03
CA TYR A 37 4.79 -0.59 15.71
C TYR A 37 3.65 -0.48 16.73
N LEU A 38 2.42 -0.80 16.33
CA LEU A 38 1.26 -0.81 17.23
C LEU A 38 1.46 -1.75 18.44
N ARG A 39 2.15 -2.86 18.23
CA ARG A 39 2.50 -3.80 19.32
C ARG A 39 3.51 -3.20 20.30
N ILE A 40 4.50 -2.45 19.81
CA ILE A 40 5.49 -1.74 20.66
C ILE A 40 4.81 -0.68 21.52
N CYS A 41 3.83 0.03 20.97
CA CYS A 41 3.02 1.02 21.70
C CYS A 41 2.01 0.39 22.68
N GLU A 42 1.99 -0.94 22.84
CA GLU A 42 1.02 -1.70 23.63
C GLU A 42 -0.46 -1.40 23.26
N SER A 43 -0.69 -0.96 22.02
CA SER A 43 -2.00 -0.57 21.53
C SER A 43 -2.90 -1.76 21.26
N LYS A 44 -4.21 -1.57 21.43
CA LYS A 44 -5.21 -2.57 21.02
C LYS A 44 -5.29 -2.64 19.50
N ILE A 45 -4.78 -3.72 18.93
CA ILE A 45 -4.87 -3.97 17.48
C ILE A 45 -6.25 -4.53 17.14
N CYS A 46 -7.02 -3.78 16.34
CA CYS A 46 -8.23 -4.29 15.70
C CYS A 46 -7.87 -4.65 14.26
N LEU A 47 -7.84 -5.94 13.94
CA LEU A 47 -7.54 -6.38 12.57
C LEU A 47 -8.73 -6.03 11.67
N PRO A 48 -8.53 -5.21 10.61
CA PRO A 48 -9.60 -4.91 9.69
C PRO A 48 -10.01 -6.17 8.92
N ILE A 49 -11.30 -6.32 8.67
CA ILE A 49 -11.81 -7.37 7.79
C ILE A 49 -11.44 -7.00 6.36
N PHE A 50 -10.52 -7.74 5.76
CA PHE A 50 -10.15 -7.55 4.37
C PHE A 50 -11.30 -7.99 3.46
N LYS A 51 -11.96 -7.02 2.82
CA LYS A 51 -12.96 -7.30 1.80
C LYS A 51 -12.26 -7.57 0.47
N ARG A 52 -12.63 -8.68 -0.17
CA ARG A 52 -12.29 -8.93 -1.57
C ARG A 52 -12.81 -7.78 -2.42
N ARG A 53 -12.01 -7.27 -3.36
CA ARG A 53 -12.49 -6.22 -4.25
C ARG A 53 -13.46 -6.84 -5.25
N LYS A 54 -14.66 -6.27 -5.36
CA LYS A 54 -15.62 -6.62 -6.41
C LYS A 54 -15.21 -5.94 -7.71
N ILE A 55 -14.13 -6.42 -8.31
CA ILE A 55 -13.75 -6.05 -9.67
C ILE A 55 -13.80 -7.35 -10.45
N ASP A 56 -14.92 -7.57 -11.12
CA ASP A 56 -15.26 -8.87 -11.73
C ASP A 56 -14.48 -9.16 -13.02
N ASN A 57 -13.84 -8.15 -13.63
CA ASN A 57 -12.90 -8.34 -14.73
C ASN A 57 -11.93 -7.15 -14.85
N TRP A 58 -10.65 -7.43 -14.72
CA TRP A 58 -9.58 -6.52 -15.10
C TRP A 58 -9.40 -6.60 -16.62
N TYR A 59 -10.39 -6.11 -17.38
CA TYR A 59 -10.52 -6.36 -18.83
C TYR A 59 -9.31 -5.91 -19.67
N THR A 60 -8.40 -5.09 -19.12
CA THR A 60 -7.14 -4.67 -19.76
C THR A 60 -6.06 -4.32 -18.72
N GLY A 61 -4.77 -4.54 -19.05
CA GLY A 61 -3.64 -4.17 -18.19
C GLY A 61 -3.56 -2.67 -17.84
N ILE A 62 -4.08 -1.78 -18.70
CA ILE A 62 -4.15 -0.33 -18.45
C ILE A 62 -5.10 -0.01 -17.28
N GLN A 63 -6.27 -0.64 -17.23
CA GLN A 63 -7.23 -0.45 -16.13
C GLN A 63 -6.68 -0.96 -14.79
N ALA A 64 -5.86 -2.01 -14.82
CA ALA A 64 -5.17 -2.50 -13.64
C ALA A 64 -4.15 -1.47 -13.12
N LEU A 65 -3.41 -0.81 -14.02
CA LEU A 65 -2.47 0.26 -13.69
C LEU A 65 -3.18 1.50 -13.14
N GLU A 66 -4.25 1.97 -13.80
CA GLU A 66 -5.04 3.13 -13.33
C GLU A 66 -5.60 2.88 -11.92
N SER A 67 -6.11 1.68 -11.67
CA SER A 67 -6.58 1.28 -10.35
C SER A 67 -5.46 1.12 -9.33
N ALA A 68 -4.26 0.71 -9.74
CA ALA A 68 -3.09 0.65 -8.86
C ALA A 68 -2.67 2.08 -8.44
N LEU A 69 -2.58 2.99 -9.41
CA LEU A 69 -2.25 4.40 -9.19
C LEU A 69 -3.27 5.08 -8.28
N GLU A 70 -4.57 4.81 -8.44
CA GLU A 70 -5.60 5.34 -7.55
C GLU A 70 -5.37 4.90 -6.10
N LEU A 71 -5.02 3.63 -5.87
CA LEU A 71 -4.74 3.12 -4.53
C LEU A 71 -3.50 3.75 -3.91
N GLU A 72 -2.44 3.92 -4.71
CA GLU A 72 -1.21 4.55 -4.23
C GLU A 72 -1.49 5.99 -3.84
N ASN A 73 -2.27 6.74 -4.64
CA ASN A 73 -2.69 8.09 -4.28
C ASN A 73 -3.53 8.13 -3.00
N GLN A 74 -4.47 7.19 -2.83
CA GLN A 74 -5.25 7.07 -1.60
C GLN A 74 -4.36 6.75 -0.38
N LEU A 75 -3.39 5.85 -0.54
CA LEU A 75 -2.44 5.48 0.50
C LEU A 75 -1.55 6.67 0.89
N THR A 76 -1.00 7.38 -0.10
CA THR A 76 -0.20 8.60 0.11
C THR A 76 -0.99 9.63 0.90
N LYS A 77 -2.26 9.87 0.54
CA LYS A 77 -3.13 10.79 1.30
C LYS A 77 -3.30 10.35 2.75
N LEU A 78 -3.60 9.08 3.00
CA LEU A 78 -3.76 8.55 4.35
C LEU A 78 -2.48 8.67 5.19
N LEU A 79 -1.31 8.44 4.59
CA LEU A 79 -0.02 8.62 5.25
C LEU A 79 0.26 10.09 5.58
N LEU A 80 -0.07 11.03 4.69
CA LEU A 80 0.07 12.46 4.94
C LEU A 80 -0.89 12.95 6.03
N ASP A 81 -2.13 12.46 6.04
CA ASP A 81 -3.12 12.77 7.07
C ASP A 81 -2.67 12.24 8.43
N LEU A 82 -2.13 11.02 8.49
CA LEU A 82 -1.56 10.45 9.70
C LEU A 82 -0.36 11.26 10.20
N ARG A 83 0.55 11.70 9.30
CA ARG A 83 1.70 12.53 9.65
C ARG A 83 1.25 13.87 10.24
N THR A 84 0.25 14.48 9.61
CA THR A 84 -0.31 15.76 10.07
C THR A 84 -0.91 15.62 11.47
N THR A 85 -1.66 14.53 11.71
CA THR A 85 -2.22 14.21 13.01
C THR A 85 -1.14 14.00 14.07
N ALA A 86 -0.12 13.18 13.76
CA ALA A 86 1.00 12.92 14.67
C ALA A 86 1.80 14.20 14.99
N THR A 87 1.96 15.08 13.99
CA THR A 87 2.61 16.40 14.18
C THR A 87 1.80 17.28 15.11
N ALA A 88 0.48 17.35 14.94
CA ALA A 88 -0.41 18.12 15.81
C ALA A 88 -0.39 17.62 17.27
N ASN A 89 -0.25 16.31 17.45
CA ASN A 89 -0.18 15.66 18.76
C ASN A 89 1.23 15.66 19.38
N ASN A 90 2.26 16.15 18.68
CA ASN A 90 3.68 16.07 19.07
C ASN A 90 4.18 14.62 19.31
N GLU A 91 3.69 13.68 18.51
CA GLU A 91 4.06 12.26 18.59
C GLU A 91 5.34 11.96 17.80
N TYR A 92 6.49 12.35 18.36
CA TYR A 92 7.79 12.22 17.69
C TYR A 92 8.15 10.79 17.27
N ASP A 93 7.80 9.79 18.08
CA ASP A 93 8.07 8.40 17.78
C ASP A 93 7.27 7.90 16.56
N VAL A 94 6.04 8.40 16.40
CA VAL A 94 5.19 8.07 15.25
C VAL A 94 5.76 8.73 14.01
N LEU A 95 6.16 10.01 14.10
CA LEU A 95 6.79 10.73 12.98
C LEU A 95 8.09 10.07 12.52
N CYS A 96 8.93 9.61 13.45
CA CYS A 96 10.16 8.89 13.14
C CYS A 96 9.88 7.56 12.44
N PHE A 97 8.91 6.79 12.95
CA PHE A 97 8.48 5.53 12.33
C PHE A 97 7.92 5.74 10.91
N MET A 98 7.13 6.80 10.72
CA MET A 98 6.49 7.10 9.45
C MET A 98 7.47 7.57 8.35
N GLY A 99 8.60 8.17 8.71
CA GLY A 99 9.55 8.72 7.74
C GLY A 99 9.95 7.70 6.67
N LYS A 100 10.37 6.50 7.08
CA LYS A 100 10.73 5.42 6.17
C LYS A 100 9.60 5.04 5.22
N HIS A 101 8.36 4.98 5.72
CA HIS A 101 7.21 4.58 4.91
C HIS A 101 6.75 5.67 3.94
N LEU A 102 7.03 6.94 4.24
CA LEU A 102 6.76 8.05 3.34
C LEU A 102 7.76 8.08 2.18
N ASP A 103 9.05 7.87 2.48
CA ASP A 103 10.11 7.80 1.47
C ASP A 103 9.85 6.63 0.49
N GLU A 104 9.54 5.44 1.02
CA GLU A 104 9.17 4.27 0.20
C GLU A 104 7.90 4.50 -0.64
N GLN A 105 6.95 5.27 -0.13
CA GLN A 105 5.73 5.59 -0.87
C GLN A 105 6.01 6.58 -2.00
N GLU A 106 6.87 7.58 -1.79
CA GLU A 106 7.29 8.53 -2.83
C GLU A 106 7.99 7.81 -3.99
N ASP A 107 8.93 6.92 -3.67
CA ASP A 107 9.61 6.08 -4.67
C ASP A 107 8.62 5.20 -5.44
N ASN A 108 7.69 4.52 -4.75
CA ASN A 108 6.69 3.68 -5.39
C ASN A 108 5.78 4.46 -6.34
N THR A 109 5.41 5.69 -5.99
CA THR A 109 4.54 6.53 -6.83
C THR A 109 5.28 7.04 -8.08
N ASN A 110 6.60 7.20 -8.00
CA ASN A 110 7.45 7.60 -9.13
C ASN A 110 7.76 6.43 -10.10
N HIS A 111 7.68 5.19 -9.62
CA HIS A 111 7.96 3.98 -10.41
C HIS A 111 6.74 3.36 -11.10
N LEU A 112 5.55 3.92 -10.89
CA LEU A 112 4.26 3.52 -11.48
C LEU A 112 3.84 4.49 -12.59
#